data_AF-A0A3Q2ZBA1-F1
#
_entry.id   AF-A0A3Q2ZBA1-F1
#
_cell.length_a   1.000
_cell.length_b   1.000
_cell.length_c   1.000
_cell.angle_alpha   90.00
_cell.angle_beta   90.00
_cell.angle_gamma   90.00
#
_symmetry.space_group_name_H-M   'P 1'
#
loop_
_entity.id
_entity.type
_entity.pdbx_description
1 polymer ?
#
loop_
_entity_poly.entity_id
_entity_poly.type
_entity_poly.pdbx_seq_one_letter_code
_entity_poly.pdbx_strand_id
1 'polypeptide(L)'
;NSLPFLCPKCDVHRLDEAPSTHVLLTRDDALQYYLTMQTIRSLELKAKQLFNQMIIRTVCHLYTGQEACAVGIEAAVKPTDHLITGYRTHGFAFTRGGSLRAIVAELAGRKAGLSKGRGGSMHMYTKNFYGGYAVVGSQV
;
A
#
# COMPACT_ATOMS: atom_id res chain seq x y z
N ASN A 1 5.59 -25.03 12.89
CA ASN A 1 6.13 -23.66 12.68
C ASN A 1 5.05 -22.62 12.38
N SER A 2 3.83 -22.80 12.86
CA SER A 2 2.73 -21.83 12.75
C SER A 2 2.09 -21.66 14.12
N LEU A 3 1.71 -20.43 14.45
CA LEU A 3 1.07 -20.10 15.72
C LEU A 3 -0.37 -19.64 15.47
N PRO A 4 -1.33 -20.04 16.31
CA PRO A 4 -2.69 -19.54 16.23
C PRO A 4 -2.76 -18.11 16.79
N PHE A 5 -3.55 -17.26 16.14
CA PHE A 5 -3.89 -15.93 16.60
C PHE A 5 -5.40 -15.74 16.59
N LEU A 6 -5.88 -14.93 17.54
CA LEU A 6 -7.27 -14.50 17.60
C LEU A 6 -7.40 -13.12 16.98
N CYS A 7 -8.23 -13.01 15.94
CA CYS A 7 -8.63 -11.76 15.33
C CYS A 7 -9.96 -11.27 15.92
N PRO A 8 -10.18 -9.95 15.98
CA PRO A 8 -11.48 -9.39 16.34
C PRO A 8 -12.58 -9.91 15.42
N LYS A 9 -13.76 -10.16 15.98
CA LYS A 9 -14.95 -10.54 15.19
C LYS A 9 -15.38 -9.35 14.34
N CYS A 10 -15.66 -9.58 13.06
CA CYS A 10 -16.25 -8.58 12.19
C CYS A 10 -17.77 -8.47 12.43
N ASP A 11 -18.28 -7.25 12.48
CA ASP A 11 -19.72 -7.00 12.33
C ASP A 11 -20.13 -7.36 10.90
N VAL A 12 -21.28 -8.03 10.77
CA VAL A 12 -21.77 -8.53 9.48
C VAL A 12 -23.06 -7.83 9.08
N HIS A 13 -23.21 -7.59 7.78
CA HIS A 13 -24.45 -7.08 7.19
C HIS A 13 -24.91 -8.03 6.08
N ARG A 14 -26.10 -8.64 6.25
CA ARG A 14 -26.68 -9.61 5.30
C ARG A 14 -25.79 -10.83 5.02
N LEU A 15 -25.08 -11.32 6.04
CA LEU A 15 -24.34 -12.57 6.02
C LEU A 15 -24.74 -13.42 7.22
N ASP A 16 -24.88 -14.72 7.02
CA ASP A 16 -25.20 -15.67 8.09
C ASP A 16 -23.99 -15.91 9.01
N GLU A 17 -22.78 -15.89 8.45
CA GLU A 17 -21.53 -16.15 9.16
C GLU A 17 -20.48 -15.06 8.90
N ALA A 18 -19.70 -14.75 9.94
CA ALA A 18 -18.55 -13.85 9.87
C ALA A 18 -17.27 -14.63 9.53
N PRO A 19 -16.21 -13.97 9.04
CA PRO A 19 -14.90 -14.61 8.89
C PRO A 19 -14.42 -15.26 10.19
N SER A 20 -13.65 -16.35 10.06
CA SER A 20 -13.04 -17.03 11.21
C SER A 20 -12.23 -16.05 12.06
N THR A 21 -12.44 -16.06 13.37
CA THR A 21 -11.63 -15.31 14.32
C THR A 21 -10.30 -15.99 14.61
N HIS A 22 -10.10 -17.24 14.17
CA HIS A 22 -8.86 -17.98 14.37
C HIS A 22 -8.09 -18.04 13.07
N VAL A 23 -6.85 -17.56 13.11
CA VAL A 23 -5.94 -17.60 11.96
C VAL A 23 -4.62 -18.27 12.37
N LEU A 24 -4.04 -19.02 11.44
CA LEU A 24 -2.70 -19.58 11.59
C LEU A 24 -1.72 -18.66 10.87
N LEU A 25 -0.67 -18.25 11.57
CA LEU A 25 0.40 -17.46 10.98
C LEU A 25 1.70 -18.26 11.04
N THR A 26 2.31 -18.50 9.88
CA THR A 26 3.63 -19.13 9.81
C THR A 26 4.72 -18.12 10.15
N ARG A 27 5.89 -18.61 10.56
CA ARG A 27 7.06 -17.75 10.80
C ARG A 27 7.46 -16.96 9.55
N ASP A 28 7.42 -17.59 8.39
CA ASP A 28 7.90 -17.00 7.13
C ASP A 28 6.95 -15.89 6.67
N ASP A 29 5.63 -16.13 6.76
CA ASP A 29 4.62 -15.11 6.48
C ASP A 29 4.75 -13.93 7.45
N ALA A 30 4.94 -14.19 8.75
CA ALA A 30 5.10 -13.15 9.75
C ALA A 30 6.31 -12.25 9.46
N LEU A 31 7.46 -12.85 9.11
CA LEU A 31 8.65 -12.11 8.73
C LEU A 31 8.42 -11.29 7.46
N GLN A 32 7.78 -11.89 6.45
CA GLN A 32 7.47 -11.21 5.20
C GLN A 32 6.55 -10.01 5.41
N TYR A 33 5.46 -10.17 6.16
CA TYR A 33 4.52 -9.09 6.46
C TYR A 33 5.17 -7.98 7.28
N TYR A 34 5.94 -8.35 8.31
CA TYR A 34 6.67 -7.38 9.12
C TYR A 34 7.63 -6.53 8.29
N LEU A 35 8.47 -7.17 7.46
CA LEU A 35 9.42 -6.48 6.60
C LEU A 35 8.72 -5.58 5.57
N THR A 36 7.60 -6.05 5.01
CA THR A 36 6.81 -5.28 4.04
C THR A 36 6.20 -4.04 4.70
N MET A 37 5.58 -4.18 5.88
CA MET A 37 5.03 -3.05 6.64
C MET A 37 6.13 -2.05 7.05
N GLN A 38 7.27 -2.55 7.54
CA GLN A 38 8.38 -1.69 7.94
C GLN A 38 9.00 -0.96 6.75
N THR A 39 8.99 -1.59 5.57
CA THR A 39 9.44 -0.96 4.31
C THR A 39 8.52 0.18 3.91
N ILE A 40 7.19 -0.02 3.96
CA ILE A 40 6.22 1.05 3.71
C ILE A 40 6.40 2.19 4.72
N ARG A 41 6.50 1.88 6.02
CA ARG A 41 6.77 2.88 7.07
C ARG A 41 8.00 3.73 6.76
N SER A 42 9.10 3.07 6.37
CA SER A 42 10.38 3.73 6.08
C SER A 42 10.30 4.59 4.83
N LEU A 43 9.61 4.11 3.79
CA LEU A 43 9.32 4.87 2.57
C LEU A 43 8.58 6.17 2.90
N GLU A 44 7.54 6.11 3.72
CA GLU A 44 6.71 7.28 4.07
C GLU A 44 7.45 8.29 4.95
N LEU A 45 8.23 7.83 5.92
CA LEU A 45 9.08 8.71 6.71
C LEU A 45 10.12 9.42 5.83
N LYS A 46 10.67 8.70 4.84
CA LYS A 46 11.58 9.31 3.88
C LYS A 46 10.87 10.29 2.96
N ALA A 47 9.67 9.97 2.48
CA ALA A 47 8.86 10.88 1.68
C ALA A 47 8.56 12.18 2.45
N LYS A 48 8.20 12.09 3.74
CA LYS A 48 8.03 13.27 4.61
C LYS A 48 9.30 14.11 4.69
N GLN A 49 10.46 13.48 4.90
CA GLN A 49 11.75 14.18 4.94
C GLN A 49 12.04 14.91 3.62
N LEU A 50 11.85 14.23 2.47
CA LEU A 50 12.10 14.80 1.15
C LEU A 50 11.11 15.92 0.78
N PHE A 51 9.87 15.84 1.27
CA PHE A 51 8.89 16.92 1.15
C PHE A 51 9.37 18.17 1.92
N ASN A 52 9.81 18.01 3.17
CA ASN A 52 10.35 19.12 3.97
C ASN A 52 11.62 19.73 3.36
N GLN A 53 12.38 18.96 2.57
CA GLN A 53 13.56 19.42 1.84
C GLN A 53 13.22 20.07 0.48
N MET A 54 11.93 20.23 0.15
CA MET A 54 11.46 20.75 -1.14
C MET A 54 11.92 19.94 -2.37
N ILE A 55 12.31 18.68 -2.15
CA ILE A 55 12.63 17.73 -3.22
C ILE A 55 11.33 17.17 -3.80
N ILE A 56 10.38 16.78 -2.95
CA ILE A 56 9.00 16.50 -3.35
C ILE A 56 8.24 17.82 -3.27
N ARG A 57 7.69 18.26 -4.39
CA ARG A 57 7.03 19.58 -4.50
C ARG A 57 5.51 19.50 -4.64
N THR A 58 5.00 18.34 -5.01
CA THR A 58 3.56 18.09 -5.13
C THR A 58 3.00 17.71 -3.77
N VAL A 59 1.66 17.76 -3.63
CA VAL A 59 0.95 17.15 -2.50
C VAL A 59 1.46 15.72 -2.23
N CYS A 60 1.55 15.33 -0.95
CA CYS A 60 2.13 14.06 -0.54
C CYS A 60 1.29 13.45 0.59
N HIS A 61 0.46 12.45 0.27
CA HIS A 61 -0.45 11.80 1.22
C HIS A 61 0.20 10.54 1.79
N LEU A 62 0.76 10.65 2.99
CA LEU A 62 1.57 9.58 3.60
C LEU A 62 0.73 8.38 4.06
N TYR A 63 1.12 7.16 3.75
CA TYR A 63 0.41 5.93 4.16
C TYR A 63 0.74 5.45 5.60
N THR A 64 1.50 6.23 6.37
CA THR A 64 1.92 5.89 7.74
C THR A 64 0.74 5.58 8.65
N GLY A 65 0.80 4.44 9.33
CA GLY A 65 -0.23 3.96 10.27
C GLY A 65 -1.32 3.11 9.64
N GLN A 66 -1.34 2.97 8.31
CA GLN A 66 -2.28 2.12 7.58
C GLN A 66 -1.59 0.91 6.93
N GLU A 67 -0.34 0.60 7.28
CA GLU A 67 0.47 -0.42 6.61
C GLU A 67 -0.18 -1.80 6.61
N ALA A 68 -0.89 -2.14 7.70
CA ALA A 68 -1.63 -3.39 7.82
C ALA A 68 -2.71 -3.53 6.74
N CYS A 69 -3.29 -2.44 6.24
CA CYS A 69 -4.29 -2.49 5.17
C CYS A 69 -3.66 -2.91 3.84
N ALA A 70 -2.57 -2.27 3.42
CA ALA A 70 -1.91 -2.60 2.15
C ALA A 70 -1.32 -4.01 2.17
N VAL A 71 -0.62 -4.37 3.26
CA VAL A 71 0.01 -5.70 3.39
C VAL A 71 -1.04 -6.79 3.59
N GLY A 72 -2.07 -6.55 4.41
CA GLY A 72 -3.14 -7.51 4.66
C GLY A 72 -3.98 -7.80 3.41
N ILE A 73 -4.29 -6.77 2.60
CA ILE A 73 -4.98 -6.97 1.32
C ILE A 73 -4.09 -7.75 0.37
N GLU A 74 -2.80 -7.40 0.22
CA GLU A 74 -1.90 -8.14 -0.68
C GLU A 74 -1.73 -9.60 -0.25
N ALA A 75 -1.71 -9.88 1.05
CA ALA A 75 -1.63 -11.24 1.60
C ALA A 75 -2.87 -12.10 1.27
N ALA A 76 -4.03 -11.47 1.03
CA ALA A 76 -5.29 -12.15 0.78
C ALA A 76 -5.63 -12.32 -0.71
N VAL A 77 -4.97 -11.58 -1.60
CA VAL A 77 -5.25 -11.57 -3.05
C VAL A 77 -4.11 -12.21 -3.84
N LYS A 78 -4.39 -12.55 -5.09
CA LYS A 78 -3.38 -13.02 -6.05
C LYS A 78 -2.78 -11.83 -6.82
N PRO A 79 -1.56 -11.96 -7.36
CA PRO A 79 -0.99 -10.96 -8.27
C PRO A 79 -1.84 -10.72 -9.53
N THR A 80 -2.67 -11.69 -9.91
CA THR A 80 -3.60 -11.59 -11.04
C THR A 80 -4.86 -10.78 -10.72
N ASP A 81 -5.20 -10.62 -9.45
CA ASP A 81 -6.38 -9.86 -9.04
C ASP A 81 -6.14 -8.36 -9.22
N HIS A 82 -7.21 -7.58 -9.16
CA HIS A 82 -7.23 -6.17 -9.54
C HIS A 82 -7.40 -5.28 -8.31
N LEU A 83 -6.65 -4.18 -8.23
CA LEU A 83 -6.73 -3.24 -7.11
C LEU A 83 -6.77 -1.78 -7.60
N ILE A 84 -7.62 -0.97 -6.98
CA ILE A 84 -7.71 0.48 -7.18
C ILE A 84 -7.87 1.19 -5.84
N THR A 85 -7.41 2.44 -5.71
CA THR A 85 -7.54 3.22 -4.47
C THR A 85 -7.63 4.72 -4.74
N GLY A 86 -7.87 5.50 -3.68
CA GLY A 86 -7.78 6.96 -3.73
C GLY A 86 -6.33 7.46 -3.78
N TYR A 87 -6.13 8.76 -3.54
CA TYR A 87 -4.81 9.39 -3.67
C TYR A 87 -3.75 8.99 -2.62
N ARG A 88 -4.12 8.25 -1.57
CA ARG A 88 -3.17 7.74 -0.55
C ARG A 88 -2.63 6.37 -0.99
N THR A 89 -1.71 6.38 -1.94
CA THR A 89 -1.46 5.21 -2.82
C THR A 89 -0.11 4.50 -2.59
N HIS A 90 0.88 5.12 -1.96
CA HIS A 90 2.27 4.62 -2.02
C HIS A 90 2.43 3.20 -1.43
N GLY A 91 1.72 2.86 -0.36
CA GLY A 91 1.71 1.52 0.23
C GLY A 91 1.25 0.45 -0.76
N PHE A 92 0.12 0.69 -1.44
CA PHE A 92 -0.37 -0.21 -2.49
C PHE A 92 0.52 -0.21 -3.73
N ALA A 93 1.06 0.95 -4.13
CA ALA A 93 2.00 1.00 -5.25
C ALA A 93 3.22 0.12 -4.99
N PHE A 94 3.71 0.06 -3.74
CA PHE A 94 4.80 -0.83 -3.34
C PHE A 94 4.39 -2.31 -3.33
N THR A 95 3.29 -2.67 -2.65
CA THR A 95 2.86 -4.07 -2.55
C THR A 95 2.47 -4.65 -3.92
N ARG A 96 1.96 -3.81 -4.83
CA ARG A 96 1.61 -4.18 -6.21
C ARG A 96 2.80 -4.13 -7.18
N GLY A 97 4.02 -4.28 -6.67
CA GLY A 97 5.23 -4.50 -7.48
C GLY A 97 5.99 -3.24 -7.88
N GLY A 98 5.60 -2.06 -7.40
CA GLY A 98 6.38 -0.84 -7.58
C GLY A 98 7.64 -0.87 -6.72
N SER A 99 8.82 -0.72 -7.33
CA SER A 99 10.06 -0.63 -6.55
C SER A 99 10.13 0.67 -5.74
N LEU A 100 10.77 0.62 -4.55
CA LEU A 100 11.02 1.82 -3.74
C LEU A 100 11.69 2.95 -4.53
N ARG A 101 12.66 2.57 -5.39
CA ARG A 101 13.36 3.52 -6.26
C ARG A 101 12.40 4.24 -7.20
N ALA A 102 11.50 3.51 -7.86
CA ALA A 102 10.55 4.08 -8.79
C ALA A 102 9.51 4.96 -8.07
N ILE A 103 9.03 4.54 -6.89
CA ILE A 103 8.08 5.34 -6.10
C ILE A 103 8.73 6.65 -5.65
N VAL A 104 9.92 6.60 -5.04
CA VAL A 104 10.64 7.81 -4.62
C VAL A 104 11.01 8.71 -5.80
N ALA A 105 11.40 8.12 -6.94
CA ALA A 105 11.67 8.88 -8.16
C ALA A 105 10.41 9.58 -8.70
N GLU A 106 9.24 8.93 -8.64
CA GLU A 106 7.97 9.54 -9.04
C GLU A 106 7.59 10.70 -8.12
N LEU A 107 7.71 10.51 -6.81
CA LEU A 107 7.48 11.57 -5.81
C LEU A 107 8.40 12.78 -6.05
N ALA A 108 9.65 12.54 -6.42
CA ALA A 108 10.63 13.58 -6.72
C ALA A 108 10.55 14.13 -8.17
N GLY A 109 9.53 13.74 -8.95
CA GLY A 109 9.30 14.23 -10.31
C GLY A 109 10.39 13.83 -11.31
N ARG A 110 10.99 12.64 -11.16
CA ARG A 110 12.12 12.18 -11.99
C ARG A 110 11.69 11.17 -13.05
N LYS A 111 12.43 11.12 -14.16
CA LYS A 111 12.19 10.21 -15.30
C LYS A 111 12.13 8.72 -14.91
N ALA A 112 12.83 8.33 -13.85
CA ALA A 112 12.84 6.96 -13.34
C ALA A 112 11.59 6.59 -12.51
N GLY A 113 10.64 7.51 -12.36
CA GLY A 113 9.38 7.25 -11.67
C GLY A 113 8.44 6.32 -12.42
N LEU A 114 7.46 5.75 -11.71
CA LEU A 114 6.46 4.82 -12.26
C LEU A 114 5.69 5.42 -13.45
N SER A 115 5.44 6.72 -13.41
CA SER A 115 4.75 7.51 -14.45
C SER A 115 5.72 8.52 -15.09
N LYS A 116 7.03 8.24 -15.05
CA LYS A 116 8.11 9.09 -15.57
C LYS A 116 8.14 10.50 -14.96
N GLY A 117 7.69 10.64 -13.72
CA GLY A 117 7.65 11.91 -12.98
C GLY A 117 6.47 12.82 -13.33
N ARG A 118 5.49 12.31 -14.09
CA ARG A 118 4.29 13.08 -14.50
C ARG A 118 3.10 12.91 -13.56
N GLY A 119 3.08 11.83 -12.79
CA GLY A 119 1.95 11.48 -11.93
C GLY A 119 2.10 11.98 -10.49
N GLY A 120 3.34 12.04 -9.99
CA GLY A 120 3.62 12.46 -8.61
C GLY A 120 3.01 11.53 -7.57
N SER A 121 2.68 12.06 -6.39
CA SER A 121 2.18 11.27 -5.25
C SER A 121 0.88 10.55 -5.53
N MET A 122 -0.05 11.17 -6.28
CA MET A 122 -1.41 10.65 -6.39
C MET A 122 -1.57 9.64 -7.53
N HIS A 123 -0.77 9.72 -8.60
CA HIS A 123 -0.98 8.96 -9.83
C HIS A 123 0.15 7.96 -10.13
N MET A 124 0.19 6.90 -9.34
CA MET A 124 1.12 5.78 -9.49
C MET A 124 0.39 4.54 -10.00
N TYR A 125 0.93 3.85 -11.01
CA TYR A 125 0.31 2.67 -11.62
C TYR A 125 1.32 1.54 -11.71
N THR A 126 0.85 0.30 -11.53
CA THR A 126 1.64 -0.92 -11.76
C THR A 126 0.74 -1.98 -12.41
N LYS A 127 1.29 -3.17 -12.70
CA LYS A 127 0.50 -4.25 -13.29
C LYS A 127 -0.68 -4.61 -12.37
N ASN A 128 -1.90 -4.61 -12.91
CA ASN A 128 -3.15 -4.88 -12.18
C ASN A 128 -3.38 -3.98 -10.94
N PHE A 129 -2.74 -2.81 -10.90
CA PHE A 129 -3.02 -1.76 -9.94
C PHE A 129 -3.35 -0.48 -10.70
N TYR A 130 -4.62 -0.12 -10.67
CA TYR A 130 -5.17 1.00 -11.45
C TYR A 130 -4.89 2.37 -10.80
N GLY A 131 -4.10 2.38 -9.74
CA GLY A 131 -3.45 3.57 -9.20
C GLY A 131 -4.28 4.35 -8.20
N GLY A 132 -3.81 5.56 -7.93
CA GLY A 132 -4.46 6.51 -7.04
C GLY A 132 -5.25 7.58 -7.80
N TYR A 133 -6.47 7.82 -7.35
CA TYR A 133 -7.36 8.80 -7.93
C TYR A 133 -7.49 10.03 -7.03
N ALA A 134 -7.29 11.21 -7.63
CA ALA A 134 -7.32 12.49 -6.93
C ALA A 134 -8.74 13.01 -6.70
N VAL A 135 -9.70 12.62 -7.55
CA VAL A 135 -11.11 12.98 -7.40
C VAL A 135 -11.77 12.00 -6.43
N VAL A 136 -12.17 12.49 -5.27
CA VAL A 136 -12.77 11.68 -4.20
C VAL A 136 -14.01 10.96 -4.74
N GLY A 137 -14.01 9.62 -4.63
CA GLY A 137 -15.13 8.76 -5.02
C GLY A 137 -15.11 8.32 -6.48
N SER A 138 -14.29 8.91 -7.34
CA SER A 138 -14.24 8.56 -8.79
C SER A 138 -13.70 7.16 -9.09
N GLN A 139 -13.10 6.51 -8.10
CA GLN A 139 -12.52 5.17 -8.21
C GLN A 139 -13.49 4.03 -7.84
N VAL A 140 -14.73 4.36 -7.45
CA VAL A 140 -15.80 3.41 -7.07
C VAL A 140 -16.89 3.46 -8.14
#